data_AF-A0A1I8BJL3-F1
#
_entry.id   AF-A0A1I8BJL3-F1
#
_cell.length_a   1.000
_cell.length_b   1.000
_cell.length_c   1.000
_cell.angle_alpha   90.00
_cell.angle_beta   90.00
_cell.angle_gamma   90.00
#
_symmetry.space_group_name_H-M   'P 1'
#
loop_
_entity.id
_entity.type
_entity.pdbx_description
1 polymer ?
#
loop_
_entity_poly.entity_id
_entity_poly.type
_entity_poly.pdbx_seq_one_letter_code
_entity_poly.pdbx_strand_id
1 'polypeptide(L)'
;MSLAEYFFWKYKIKLEYLDLPCIKSNSYLPPGKKPEVFPLEVLNVMANSMLPGQRMEAINKLANELGLFHNKNPVLVAFGISVDQKSNRIFIGVRPLPRLRFKNRVVEPDRVKGEWRRDGSRLPYLQSVAQLNNWIILCSNRDGEVVDRFARMLLEMGRQKGMQLAEPEIVPFSCSENNDRDWSTKFEQCAVNHIQFIMLVDMKRLDTHGLLK
;
A
#
# COMPACT_ATOMS: atom_id res chain seq x y z
N MET A 1 39.07 20.21 1.26
CA MET A 1 38.79 19.06 0.39
C MET A 1 37.31 19.04 0.09
N SER A 2 36.94 19.13 -1.18
CA SER A 2 35.54 19.05 -1.63
C SER A 2 35.02 17.62 -1.54
N LEU A 3 33.69 17.45 -1.56
CA LEU A 3 33.08 16.11 -1.58
C LEU A 3 33.48 15.33 -2.84
N ALA A 4 33.54 16.00 -3.99
CA ALA A 4 34.00 15.41 -5.25
C ALA A 4 35.46 14.94 -5.19
N GLU A 5 36.36 15.78 -4.65
CA GLU A 5 37.77 15.40 -4.42
C GLU A 5 37.88 14.19 -3.49
N TYR A 6 37.08 14.16 -2.42
CA TYR A 6 37.06 13.04 -1.48
C TYR A 6 36.60 11.75 -2.15
N PHE A 7 35.52 11.77 -2.94
CA PHE A 7 35.02 10.58 -3.64
C PHE A 7 35.99 10.09 -4.71
N PHE A 8 36.63 11.00 -5.44
CA PHE A 8 37.65 10.65 -6.42
C PHE A 8 38.90 10.07 -5.75
N TRP A 9 39.39 10.68 -4.69
CA TRP A 9 40.61 10.22 -4.03
C TRP A 9 40.40 8.89 -3.32
N LYS A 10 39.31 8.77 -2.54
CA LYS A 10 39.03 7.61 -1.69
C LYS A 10 38.37 6.45 -2.41
N TYR A 11 37.36 6.71 -3.25
CA TYR A 11 36.56 5.66 -3.89
C TYR A 11 36.86 5.49 -5.38
N LYS A 12 37.72 6.35 -5.96
CA LYS A 12 38.00 6.40 -7.41
C LYS A 12 36.75 6.65 -8.27
N ILE A 13 35.75 7.31 -7.68
CA ILE A 13 34.52 7.72 -8.37
C ILE A 13 34.69 9.17 -8.83
N LYS A 14 34.59 9.42 -10.14
CA LYS A 14 34.51 10.77 -10.70
C LYS A 14 33.04 11.14 -10.82
N LEU A 15 32.61 12.16 -10.08
CA LEU A 15 31.25 12.69 -10.17
C LEU A 15 31.10 13.48 -11.48
N GLU A 16 30.07 13.18 -12.26
CA GLU A 16 29.76 13.84 -13.52
C GLU A 16 28.90 15.09 -13.30
N TYR A 17 28.05 15.09 -12.27
CA TYR A 17 27.08 16.15 -12.02
C TYR A 17 27.38 16.89 -10.70
N LEU A 18 28.36 17.79 -10.75
CA LEU A 18 28.86 18.53 -9.59
C LEU A 18 27.86 19.57 -9.03
N ASP A 19 26.86 19.93 -9.82
CA ASP A 19 25.80 20.88 -9.50
C ASP A 19 24.60 20.25 -8.78
N LEU A 20 24.52 18.91 -8.72
CA LEU A 20 23.44 18.23 -8.01
C LEU A 20 23.55 18.37 -6.48
N PRO A 21 22.41 18.41 -5.78
CA PRO A 21 22.40 18.46 -4.33
C PRO A 21 22.96 17.16 -3.73
N CYS A 22 23.50 17.27 -2.51
CA CYS A 22 23.92 16.12 -1.73
C CYS A 22 22.84 15.74 -0.72
N ILE A 23 22.72 14.45 -0.42
CA ILE A 23 21.80 13.90 0.59
C ILE A 23 22.56 13.72 1.90
N LYS A 24 21.99 14.28 2.98
CA LYS A 24 22.46 14.06 4.35
C LYS A 24 21.69 12.91 4.97
N SER A 25 22.41 11.92 5.51
CA SER A 25 21.78 10.81 6.23
C SER A 25 21.09 11.31 7.50
N ASN A 26 19.86 10.85 7.75
CA ASN A 26 19.11 11.12 8.97
C ASN A 26 19.31 10.04 10.05
N SER A 27 20.39 9.26 9.96
CA SER A 27 20.69 8.20 10.93
C SER A 27 21.12 8.79 12.27
N TYR A 28 20.75 8.14 13.37
CA TYR A 28 21.24 8.52 14.70
C TYR A 28 22.77 8.42 14.77
N LEU A 29 23.42 9.46 15.29
CA LEU A 29 24.87 9.53 15.41
C LEU A 29 25.25 9.65 16.89
N PRO A 30 26.26 8.88 17.35
CA PRO A 30 26.85 9.08 18.67
C PRO A 30 27.36 10.53 18.87
N PRO A 31 27.41 11.03 20.11
CA PRO A 31 27.94 12.35 20.42
C PRO A 31 29.33 12.57 19.81
N GLY A 32 29.52 13.67 19.09
CA GLY A 32 30.79 14.03 18.45
C GLY A 32 30.98 13.51 17.02
N LYS A 33 30.09 12.65 16.50
CA LYS A 33 30.13 12.24 15.08
C LYS A 33 29.35 13.20 14.19
N LYS A 34 29.97 13.58 13.06
CA LYS A 34 29.32 14.42 12.04
C LYS A 34 28.45 13.56 11.12
N PRO A 35 27.32 14.10 10.64
CA PRO A 35 26.46 13.40 9.71
C PRO A 35 27.12 13.21 8.34
N GLU A 36 26.93 12.01 7.80
CA GLU A 36 27.44 11.65 6.49
C GLU A 36 26.60 12.30 5.39
N VAL A 37 27.29 12.80 4.37
CA VAL A 37 26.72 13.49 3.22
C VAL A 37 27.17 12.75 1.96
N PHE A 38 26.23 12.44 1.09
CA PHE A 38 26.44 11.64 -0.11
C PHE A 38 25.99 12.41 -1.36
N PRO A 39 26.77 12.40 -2.46
CA PRO A 39 26.30 12.93 -3.75
C PRO A 39 25.06 12.16 -4.23
N LEU A 40 24.09 12.85 -4.83
CA LEU A 40 22.88 12.20 -5.35
C LEU A 40 23.20 11.14 -6.42
N GLU A 41 24.21 11.41 -7.25
CA GLU A 41 24.67 10.55 -8.34
C GLU A 41 25.13 9.15 -7.91
N VAL A 42 25.56 8.99 -6.65
CA VAL A 42 26.06 7.70 -6.13
C VAL A 42 24.99 6.90 -5.37
N LEU A 43 23.76 7.42 -5.28
CA LEU A 43 22.69 6.82 -4.49
C LEU A 43 21.73 6.05 -5.38
N ASN A 44 21.52 4.78 -5.06
CA ASN A 44 20.50 3.94 -5.69
C ASN A 44 19.32 3.73 -4.74
N VAL A 45 18.11 3.97 -5.24
CA VAL A 45 16.88 3.57 -4.54
C VAL A 45 16.70 2.06 -4.69
N MET A 46 16.89 1.32 -3.60
CA MET A 46 16.78 -0.14 -3.64
C MET A 46 15.31 -0.57 -3.52
N ALA A 47 14.84 -1.35 -4.49
CA ALA A 47 13.59 -2.10 -4.35
C ALA A 47 13.81 -3.27 -3.38
N ASN A 48 13.17 -3.24 -2.21
CA ASN A 48 13.40 -4.22 -1.13
C ASN A 48 12.43 -5.42 -1.14
N SER A 49 11.63 -5.56 -2.20
CA SER A 49 10.70 -6.67 -2.37
C SER A 49 11.44 -7.87 -2.95
N MET A 50 11.51 -8.96 -2.18
CA MET A 50 12.13 -10.23 -2.59
C MET A 50 11.25 -11.39 -2.17
N LEU A 51 11.23 -12.45 -2.98
CA LEU A 51 10.55 -13.68 -2.60
C LEU A 51 11.24 -14.35 -1.40
N PRO A 52 10.51 -15.06 -0.52
CA PRO A 52 11.10 -15.69 0.67
C PRO A 52 12.27 -16.62 0.37
N GLY A 53 12.20 -17.41 -0.72
CA GLY A 53 13.28 -18.30 -1.14
C GLY A 53 14.56 -17.54 -1.52
N GLN A 54 14.43 -16.52 -2.36
CA GLN A 54 15.53 -15.64 -2.77
C GLN A 54 16.16 -14.93 -1.57
N ARG A 55 15.33 -14.50 -0.60
CA ARG A 55 15.81 -13.89 0.64
C ARG A 55 16.62 -14.89 1.47
N MET A 56 16.15 -16.13 1.60
CA MET A 56 16.88 -17.17 2.34
C MET A 56 18.22 -17.51 1.68
N GLU A 57 18.25 -17.61 0.35
CA GLU A 57 19.48 -17.84 -0.41
C GLU A 57 20.48 -16.67 -0.24
N ALA A 58 20.01 -15.43 -0.32
CA ALA A 58 20.84 -14.25 -0.11
C ALA A 58 21.43 -14.20 1.31
N ILE A 59 20.63 -14.54 2.33
CA ILE A 59 21.09 -14.63 3.73
C ILE A 59 22.19 -15.70 3.85
N ASN A 60 21.98 -16.89 3.30
CA ASN A 60 22.94 -17.98 3.37
C ASN A 60 24.24 -17.66 2.61
N LYS A 61 24.13 -17.03 1.45
CA LYS A 61 25.28 -16.59 0.66
C LYS A 61 26.12 -15.59 1.45
N LEU A 62 25.49 -14.57 2.02
CA LEU A 62 26.18 -13.56 2.84
C LEU A 62 26.84 -14.19 4.07
N ALA A 63 26.15 -15.10 4.77
CA ALA A 63 26.72 -15.78 5.93
C ALA A 63 27.94 -16.65 5.59
N ASN A 64 27.95 -17.27 4.40
CA ASN A 64 29.10 -18.01 3.89
C ASN A 64 30.25 -17.08 3.48
N GLU A 65 29.97 -15.95 2.83
CA GLU A 65 30.97 -14.92 2.48
C GLU A 65 31.65 -14.33 3.72
N LEU A 66 30.88 -14.14 4.80
CA LEU A 66 31.39 -13.69 6.10
C LEU A 66 32.13 -14.79 6.90
N GLY A 67 32.23 -16.00 6.35
CA GLY A 67 32.92 -17.13 6.97
C GLY A 67 32.30 -17.58 8.30
N LEU A 68 31.00 -17.32 8.51
CA LEU A 68 30.33 -17.61 9.78
C LEU A 68 30.22 -19.12 10.04
N PHE A 69 30.19 -19.92 8.97
CA PHE A 69 30.07 -21.37 9.06
C PHE A 69 31.45 -22.06 9.11
N HIS A 70 31.47 -23.28 9.64
CA HIS A 70 32.63 -24.17 9.63
C HIS A 70 33.90 -23.57 10.27
N ASN A 71 33.75 -22.72 11.29
CA ASN A 71 34.87 -22.15 12.05
C ASN A 71 35.88 -21.37 11.20
N LYS A 72 35.44 -20.79 10.07
CA LYS A 72 36.30 -19.96 9.21
C LYS A 72 36.56 -18.57 9.78
N ASN A 73 35.68 -18.08 10.66
CA ASN A 73 35.80 -16.77 11.27
C ASN A 73 36.69 -16.83 12.54
N PRO A 74 37.87 -16.18 12.56
CA PRO A 74 38.82 -16.28 13.66
C PRO A 74 38.29 -15.66 14.96
N VAL A 75 37.41 -14.66 14.87
CA VAL A 75 36.78 -14.05 16.04
C VAL A 75 35.84 -15.05 16.70
N LEU A 76 34.95 -15.69 15.94
CA LEU A 76 34.01 -16.68 16.50
C LEU A 76 34.76 -17.84 17.18
N VAL A 77 35.83 -18.32 16.54
CA VAL A 77 36.69 -19.38 17.09
C VAL A 77 37.36 -18.94 18.40
N ALA A 78 37.89 -17.71 18.47
CA ALA A 78 38.53 -17.19 19.68
C ALA A 78 37.57 -17.11 20.88
N PHE A 79 36.28 -16.92 20.64
CA PHE A 79 35.23 -16.91 21.67
C PHE A 79 34.58 -18.29 21.89
N GLY A 80 35.04 -19.34 21.21
CA GLY A 80 34.44 -20.68 21.31
C GLY A 80 33.01 -20.76 20.75
N ILE A 81 32.64 -19.86 19.84
CA ILE A 81 31.31 -19.77 19.24
C ILE A 81 31.30 -20.50 17.90
N SER A 82 30.31 -21.37 17.70
CA SER A 82 30.03 -22.02 16.42
C SER A 82 28.63 -21.66 15.91
N VAL A 83 28.49 -21.42 14.62
CA VAL A 83 27.20 -21.10 13.97
C VAL A 83 26.77 -22.27 13.09
N ASP A 84 25.54 -22.77 13.30
CA ASP A 84 24.94 -23.79 12.43
C ASP A 84 24.52 -23.17 11.10
N GLN A 85 24.76 -23.91 10.01
CA GLN A 85 24.34 -23.54 8.66
C GLN A 85 22.83 -23.69 8.46
N LYS A 86 22.18 -24.56 9.23
CA LYS A 86 20.74 -24.79 9.14
C LYS A 86 20.01 -23.81 10.05
N SER A 87 19.02 -23.11 9.50
CA SER A 87 18.11 -22.30 10.31
C SER A 87 17.36 -23.16 11.32
N ASN A 88 17.11 -22.60 12.50
CA ASN A 88 16.31 -23.24 13.53
C ASN A 88 14.92 -23.60 12.99
N ARG A 89 14.53 -24.86 13.17
CA ARG A 89 13.18 -25.33 12.83
C ARG A 89 12.27 -25.10 14.02
N ILE A 90 11.21 -24.33 13.79
CA ILE A 90 10.18 -24.08 14.79
C ILE A 90 8.89 -24.79 14.39
N PHE A 91 8.29 -25.50 15.34
CA PHE A 91 6.96 -26.08 15.15
C PHE A 91 5.93 -25.02 15.54
N ILE A 92 5.12 -24.63 14.55
CA ILE A 92 4.04 -23.67 14.77
C ILE A 92 2.69 -24.37 14.57
N GLY A 93 1.74 -24.07 15.43
CA GLY A 93 0.36 -24.48 15.25
C GLY A 93 -0.32 -23.56 14.23
N VAL A 94 -0.73 -24.11 13.09
CA VAL A 94 -1.56 -23.37 12.12
C VAL A 94 -3.01 -23.43 12.60
N ARG A 95 -3.60 -22.26 12.88
CA ARG A 95 -5.01 -22.20 13.31
C ARG A 95 -5.94 -22.60 12.16
N PRO A 96 -7.03 -23.33 12.44
CA PRO A 96 -8.02 -23.63 11.41
C PRO A 96 -8.65 -22.33 10.89
N LEU A 97 -8.95 -22.30 9.61
CA LEU A 97 -9.59 -21.15 8.98
C LEU A 97 -11.02 -20.98 9.52
N PRO A 98 -11.45 -19.75 9.83
CA PRO A 98 -12.81 -19.51 10.27
C PRO A 98 -13.79 -19.73 9.13
N ARG A 99 -14.99 -20.21 9.47
CA ARG A 99 -16.10 -20.34 8.52
C ARG A 99 -16.81 -18.99 8.38
N LEU A 100 -17.09 -18.57 7.14
CA LEU A 100 -17.73 -17.29 6.84
C LEU A 100 -19.22 -17.49 6.58
N ARG A 101 -20.07 -16.89 7.41
CA ARG A 101 -21.53 -16.99 7.26
C ARG A 101 -22.08 -15.84 6.41
N PHE A 102 -22.71 -16.21 5.30
CA PHE A 102 -23.57 -15.37 4.46
C PHE A 102 -25.04 -15.68 4.78
N LYS A 103 -25.98 -14.91 4.22
CA LYS A 103 -27.42 -15.00 4.59
C LYS A 103 -27.95 -16.44 4.61
N ASN A 104 -27.68 -17.18 3.53
CA ASN A 104 -28.24 -18.51 3.30
C ASN A 104 -27.19 -19.62 3.25
N ARG A 105 -25.91 -19.30 3.44
CA ARG A 105 -24.82 -20.26 3.23
C ARG A 105 -23.60 -19.92 4.08
N VAL A 106 -22.89 -20.95 4.50
CA VAL A 106 -21.58 -20.83 5.12
C VAL A 106 -20.52 -21.25 4.10
N VAL A 107 -19.48 -20.43 3.95
CA VAL A 107 -18.34 -20.65 3.05
C VAL A 107 -17.11 -20.97 3.88
N GLU A 108 -16.33 -21.94 3.44
CA GLU A 108 -15.01 -22.23 3.99
C GLU A 108 -13.96 -21.58 3.10
N PRO A 109 -13.06 -20.74 3.65
CA PRO A 109 -11.98 -20.18 2.86
C PRO A 109 -11.02 -21.28 2.36
N ASP A 110 -10.40 -21.03 1.21
CA ASP A 110 -9.40 -21.91 0.63
C ASP A 110 -8.23 -22.14 1.61
N ARG A 111 -7.86 -23.40 1.83
CA ARG A 111 -6.85 -23.77 2.83
C ARG A 111 -5.43 -23.34 2.48
N VAL A 112 -5.16 -23.08 1.20
CA VAL A 112 -3.82 -22.75 0.70
C VAL A 112 -3.62 -21.23 0.64
N LYS A 113 -4.62 -20.49 0.16
CA LYS A 113 -4.56 -19.05 -0.07
C LYS A 113 -5.31 -18.22 0.97
N GLY A 114 -6.16 -18.84 1.78
CA GLY A 114 -7.03 -18.13 2.73
C GLY A 114 -8.12 -17.31 2.02
N GLU A 115 -8.45 -17.61 0.77
CA GLU A 115 -9.38 -16.84 -0.04
C GLU A 115 -10.78 -17.47 -0.08
N TRP A 116 -11.83 -16.66 -0.01
CA TRP A 116 -13.23 -17.10 -0.10
C TRP A 116 -13.99 -16.49 -1.28
N ARG A 117 -13.30 -15.76 -2.17
CA ARG A 117 -13.93 -14.99 -3.25
C ARG A 117 -14.68 -15.89 -4.23
N ARG A 118 -14.15 -17.06 -4.57
CA ARG A 118 -14.80 -17.96 -5.54
C ARG A 118 -16.21 -18.39 -5.08
N ASP A 119 -16.33 -18.76 -3.81
CA ASP A 119 -17.59 -19.30 -3.26
C ASP A 119 -18.47 -18.23 -2.61
N GLY A 120 -17.88 -17.13 -2.12
CA GLY A 120 -18.58 -16.05 -1.41
C GLY A 120 -18.93 -14.83 -2.26
N SER A 121 -18.26 -14.59 -3.39
CA SER A 121 -18.47 -13.35 -4.18
C SER A 121 -19.85 -13.24 -4.82
N ARG A 122 -20.60 -14.33 -4.95
CA ARG A 122 -21.98 -14.31 -5.49
C ARG A 122 -23.06 -14.43 -4.42
N LEU A 123 -22.67 -14.68 -3.17
CA LEU A 123 -23.62 -14.85 -2.09
C LEU A 123 -24.09 -13.50 -1.53
N PRO A 124 -25.37 -13.38 -1.14
CA PRO A 124 -25.88 -12.19 -0.49
C PRO A 124 -25.28 -12.01 0.90
N TYR A 125 -25.09 -10.75 1.31
CA TYR A 125 -24.56 -10.42 2.63
C TYR A 125 -25.48 -10.93 3.74
N LEU A 126 -24.88 -11.23 4.90
CA LEU A 126 -25.58 -11.79 6.07
C LEU A 126 -26.76 -10.92 6.51
N GLN A 127 -26.56 -9.60 6.51
CA GLN A 127 -27.58 -8.63 6.88
C GLN A 127 -28.01 -7.86 5.63
N SER A 128 -29.28 -7.99 5.25
CA SER A 128 -29.86 -7.39 4.03
C SER A 128 -30.51 -6.01 4.27
N VAL A 129 -30.00 -5.22 5.22
CA VAL A 129 -30.76 -4.07 5.78
C VAL A 129 -30.14 -2.71 5.45
N ALA A 130 -28.99 -2.65 4.78
CA ALA A 130 -28.51 -1.37 4.28
C ALA A 130 -29.38 -0.94 3.08
N GLN A 131 -30.43 -0.19 3.38
CA GLN A 131 -31.26 0.51 2.40
C GLN A 131 -30.64 1.89 2.17
N LEU A 132 -30.23 2.14 0.94
CA LEU A 132 -29.73 3.44 0.53
C LEU A 132 -30.74 4.04 -0.44
N ASN A 133 -31.64 4.85 0.10
CA ASN A 133 -32.79 5.40 -0.61
C ASN A 133 -32.48 6.75 -1.25
N ASN A 134 -31.60 7.54 -0.63
CA ASN A 134 -31.29 8.89 -1.07
C ASN A 134 -29.77 9.09 -1.10
N TRP A 135 -29.18 9.01 -2.29
CA TRP A 135 -27.75 9.14 -2.48
C TRP A 135 -27.44 9.69 -3.87
N ILE A 136 -26.26 10.28 -4.00
CA ILE A 136 -25.85 10.96 -5.23
C ILE A 136 -24.47 10.51 -5.70
N ILE A 137 -24.21 10.69 -6.98
CA ILE A 137 -22.87 10.55 -7.57
C ILE A 137 -22.44 11.91 -8.11
N LEU A 138 -21.32 12.42 -7.60
CA LEU A 138 -20.67 13.61 -8.10
C LEU A 138 -19.64 13.18 -9.15
N CYS A 139 -19.72 13.72 -10.36
CA CYS A 139 -18.75 13.45 -11.41
C CYS A 139 -18.56 14.63 -12.37
N SER A 140 -17.46 14.60 -13.13
CA SER A 140 -17.28 15.55 -14.23
C SER A 140 -18.38 15.39 -15.27
N ASN A 141 -18.76 16.50 -15.92
CA ASN A 141 -19.68 16.50 -17.07
C ASN A 141 -19.25 15.53 -18.19
N ARG A 142 -17.95 15.28 -18.32
CA ARG A 142 -17.40 14.40 -19.35
C ARG A 142 -17.62 12.91 -19.07
N ASP A 143 -17.80 12.55 -17.81
CA ASP A 143 -17.84 11.15 -17.36
C ASP A 143 -19.27 10.63 -17.14
N GLY A 144 -20.30 11.47 -17.37
CA GLY A 144 -21.70 11.15 -17.07
C GLY A 144 -22.19 9.82 -17.65
N GLU A 145 -21.86 9.50 -18.90
CA GLU A 145 -22.26 8.22 -19.53
C GLU A 145 -21.58 7.00 -18.90
N VAL A 146 -20.29 7.13 -18.56
CA VAL A 146 -19.52 6.06 -17.91
C VAL A 146 -20.03 5.84 -16.50
N VAL A 147 -20.35 6.94 -15.80
CA VAL A 147 -20.90 6.93 -14.45
C VAL A 147 -22.31 6.36 -14.42
N ASP A 148 -23.18 6.67 -15.38
CA ASP A 148 -24.51 6.05 -15.51
C ASP A 148 -24.40 4.53 -15.68
N ARG A 149 -23.50 4.07 -16.57
CA ARG A 149 -23.26 2.64 -16.75
C ARG A 149 -22.73 1.98 -15.47
N PHE A 150 -21.80 2.63 -14.80
CA PHE A 150 -21.27 2.18 -13.52
C PHE A 150 -22.38 2.10 -12.45
N ALA A 151 -23.23 3.12 -12.34
CA ALA A 151 -24.34 3.18 -11.39
C ALA A 151 -25.28 2.01 -11.62
N ARG A 152 -25.70 1.74 -12.86
CA ARG A 152 -26.54 0.58 -13.19
C ARG A 152 -25.90 -0.75 -12.81
N MET A 153 -24.59 -0.91 -13.07
CA MET A 153 -23.85 -2.10 -12.64
C MET A 153 -23.79 -2.23 -11.12
N LEU A 154 -23.59 -1.12 -10.41
CA LEU A 154 -23.55 -1.09 -8.94
C LEU A 154 -24.91 -1.46 -8.34
N LEU A 155 -26.00 -0.93 -8.89
CA LEU A 155 -27.37 -1.27 -8.48
C LEU A 155 -27.64 -2.76 -8.65
N GLU A 156 -27.29 -3.32 -9.81
CA GLU A 156 -27.48 -4.74 -10.10
C GLU A 156 -26.66 -5.63 -9.15
N MET A 157 -25.38 -5.30 -8.95
CA MET A 157 -24.50 -6.05 -8.04
C MET A 157 -24.96 -5.90 -6.58
N GLY A 158 -25.44 -4.72 -6.19
CA GLY A 158 -26.03 -4.47 -4.87
C GLY A 158 -27.26 -5.35 -4.64
N ARG A 159 -28.17 -5.42 -5.61
CA ARG A 159 -29.36 -6.27 -5.56
C ARG A 159 -29.01 -7.75 -5.41
N GLN A 160 -28.06 -8.25 -6.20
CA GLN A 160 -27.55 -9.63 -6.07
C GLN A 160 -26.95 -9.90 -4.69
N LYS A 161 -26.38 -8.87 -4.06
CA LYS A 161 -25.84 -8.93 -2.72
C LYS A 161 -26.86 -8.76 -1.60
N GLY A 162 -28.12 -8.50 -1.93
CA GLY A 162 -29.18 -8.25 -0.97
C GLY A 162 -29.11 -6.85 -0.34
N MET A 163 -28.43 -5.90 -1.00
CA MET A 163 -28.51 -4.48 -0.71
C MET A 163 -29.63 -3.86 -1.54
N GLN A 164 -30.37 -2.92 -0.95
CA GLN A 164 -31.39 -2.15 -1.66
C GLN A 164 -30.83 -0.75 -1.90
N LEU A 165 -30.41 -0.50 -3.12
CA LEU A 165 -29.89 0.79 -3.57
C LEU A 165 -30.95 1.41 -4.48
N ALA A 166 -31.43 2.61 -4.15
CA ALA A 166 -32.24 3.41 -5.06
C ALA A 166 -31.38 3.97 -6.21
N GLU A 167 -32.01 4.38 -7.30
CA GLU A 167 -31.28 5.03 -8.40
C GLU A 167 -30.69 6.37 -7.91
N PRO A 168 -29.37 6.58 -8.06
CA PRO A 168 -28.73 7.81 -7.60
C PRO A 168 -29.02 8.98 -8.52
N GLU A 169 -29.03 10.18 -7.96
CA GLU A 169 -28.91 11.40 -8.76
C GLU A 169 -27.45 11.59 -9.19
N ILE A 170 -27.21 11.73 -10.49
CA ILE A 170 -25.87 12.05 -11.02
C ILE A 170 -25.77 13.57 -11.17
N VAL A 171 -24.93 14.18 -10.35
CA VAL A 171 -24.78 15.63 -10.27
C VAL A 171 -23.42 16.02 -10.84
N PRO A 172 -23.40 16.89 -11.87
CA PRO A 172 -22.18 17.50 -12.37
C PRO A 172 -21.40 18.21 -11.27
N PHE A 173 -20.12 17.90 -11.19
CA PHE A 173 -19.20 18.52 -10.25
C PHE A 173 -17.83 18.73 -10.91
N SER A 174 -17.26 19.93 -10.73
CA SER A 174 -15.94 20.27 -11.21
C SER A 174 -15.09 20.81 -10.07
N CYS A 175 -14.05 20.07 -9.70
CA CYS A 175 -13.01 20.59 -8.83
C CYS A 175 -12.11 21.51 -9.64
N SER A 176 -12.31 22.83 -9.53
CA SER A 176 -11.25 23.77 -9.87
C SER A 176 -10.38 23.99 -8.62
N GLU A 177 -9.07 24.11 -8.80
CA GLU A 177 -8.06 24.24 -7.72
C GLU A 177 -8.27 25.46 -6.80
N ASN A 178 -9.25 26.32 -7.07
CA ASN A 178 -9.49 27.58 -6.36
C ASN A 178 -10.87 27.68 -5.66
N ASN A 179 -11.70 26.63 -5.65
CA ASN A 179 -13.09 26.72 -5.16
C ASN A 179 -13.43 25.77 -4.00
N ASP A 180 -12.71 25.88 -2.88
CA ASP A 180 -13.09 25.24 -1.59
C ASP A 180 -14.54 25.59 -1.15
N ARG A 181 -15.05 26.74 -1.60
CA ARG A 181 -16.43 27.18 -1.34
C ARG A 181 -17.49 26.31 -2.03
N ASP A 182 -17.18 25.67 -3.15
CA ASP A 182 -18.14 24.84 -3.88
C ASP A 182 -18.43 23.53 -3.14
N TRP A 183 -17.43 22.99 -2.44
CA TRP A 183 -17.57 21.78 -1.62
C TRP A 183 -18.48 22.00 -0.42
N SER A 184 -18.18 23.02 0.38
CA SER A 184 -18.95 23.31 1.60
C SER A 184 -20.42 23.59 1.27
N THR A 185 -20.67 24.40 0.25
CA THR A 185 -22.02 24.71 -0.22
C THR A 185 -22.75 23.46 -0.72
N LYS A 186 -22.07 22.57 -1.46
CA LYS A 186 -22.68 21.32 -1.95
C LYS A 186 -22.97 20.35 -0.82
N PHE A 187 -22.09 20.21 0.17
CA PHE A 187 -22.35 19.37 1.32
C PHE A 187 -23.46 19.92 2.21
N GLU A 188 -23.54 21.23 2.39
CA GLU A 188 -24.68 21.88 3.06
C GLU A 188 -26.00 21.59 2.33
N GLN A 189 -26.02 21.71 1.00
CA GLN A 189 -27.18 21.33 0.18
C GLN A 189 -27.54 19.85 0.33
N CYS A 190 -26.54 18.96 0.35
CA CYS A 190 -26.75 17.53 0.55
C CYS A 190 -27.31 17.23 1.95
N ALA A 191 -26.85 17.95 2.98
CA ALA A 191 -27.36 17.82 4.34
C ALA A 191 -28.82 18.26 4.44
N VAL A 192 -29.17 19.39 3.81
CA VAL A 192 -30.56 19.88 3.71
C VAL A 192 -31.46 18.89 2.97
N ASN A 193 -30.95 18.28 1.89
CA ASN A 193 -31.68 17.30 1.10
C ASN A 193 -31.70 15.89 1.71
N HIS A 194 -31.20 15.72 2.94
CA HIS A 194 -31.12 14.42 3.63
C HIS A 194 -30.44 13.32 2.81
N ILE A 195 -29.38 13.66 2.07
CA ILE A 195 -28.57 12.72 1.33
C ILE A 195 -27.84 11.79 2.31
N GLN A 196 -28.03 10.48 2.15
CA GLN A 196 -27.47 9.44 3.03
C GLN A 196 -26.05 9.05 2.65
N PHE A 197 -25.68 9.21 1.38
CA PHE A 197 -24.37 8.85 0.86
C PHE A 197 -24.02 9.67 -0.38
N ILE A 198 -22.74 10.02 -0.51
CA ILE A 198 -22.20 10.77 -1.64
C ILE A 198 -21.03 9.97 -2.20
N MET A 199 -21.09 9.65 -3.49
CA MET A 199 -19.99 9.01 -4.21
C MET A 199 -19.32 10.04 -5.10
N LEU A 200 -18.04 10.31 -4.88
CA LEU A 200 -17.24 11.11 -5.80
C LEU A 200 -16.53 10.22 -6.82
N VAL A 201 -16.70 10.54 -8.10
CA VAL A 201 -15.95 9.96 -9.21
C VAL A 201 -15.07 11.04 -9.80
N ASP A 202 -13.76 10.87 -9.67
CA ASP A 202 -12.79 11.88 -10.10
C ASP A 202 -11.54 11.25 -10.73
N MET A 203 -10.77 12.08 -11.45
CA MET A 203 -9.52 11.68 -12.06
C MET A 203 -8.45 11.48 -11.00
N LYS A 204 -7.71 10.36 -11.08
CA LYS A 204 -6.61 10.00 -10.16
C LYS A 204 -5.55 11.09 -9.95
N ARG A 205 -5.43 12.04 -10.88
CA ARG A 205 -4.45 13.13 -10.82
C ARG A 205 -4.88 14.29 -9.92
N LEU A 206 -6.16 14.39 -9.60
CA LEU A 206 -6.72 15.41 -8.72
C LEU A 206 -6.69 14.88 -7.28
N ASP A 207 -6.12 15.66 -6.35
CA ASP A 207 -6.06 15.28 -4.93
C ASP A 207 -7.36 15.66 -4.19
N THR A 208 -8.49 15.26 -4.75
CA THR A 208 -9.80 15.49 -4.13
C THR A 208 -10.01 14.66 -2.87
N HIS A 209 -9.28 13.55 -2.73
CA HIS A 209 -9.32 12.74 -1.51
C HIS A 209 -8.71 13.46 -0.30
N GLY A 210 -7.71 14.32 -0.50
CA GLY A 210 -7.16 15.17 0.55
C GLY A 210 -8.15 16.23 1.03
N LEU A 211 -8.97 16.77 0.11
CA LEU A 211 -9.98 17.81 0.41
C LEU A 211 -11.24 17.26 1.10
N LEU A 212 -11.47 15.95 1.04
CA LEU A 212 -12.64 15.26 1.62
C LEU A 212 -12.43 14.75 3.05
N LYS A 213 -11.23 14.88 3.61
CA LYS A 213 -10.88 14.39 4.95
C LYS A 213 -10.70 15.53 5.94
#